data_AF-A0A4P7BGS7-F1
#
_entry.id   AF-A0A4P7BGS7-F1
#
_cell.length_a   1.000
_cell.length_b   1.000
_cell.length_c   1.000
_cell.angle_alpha   90.00
_cell.angle_beta   90.00
_cell.angle_gamma   90.00
#
_symmetry.space_group_name_H-M   'P 1'
#
loop_
_entity.id
_entity.type
_entity.pdbx_description
1 polymer ?
#
loop_
_entity_poly.entity_id
_entity_poly.type
_entity_poly.pdbx_seq_one_letter_code
_entity_poly.pdbx_strand_id
1 'polypeptide(L)'
;MNGKFTLGLLLLMAGGLIYAAAHQERDATRWSGPRDGHAEHARMAHASRHGDMSWLGPARRIDGDELAQRTQSVMSKLRQDMAAAQDPAGFECRHPAEVGPVPSLDAVDAWLGGLPASRHDRKLMRNLYRAAAEGNWLARAQVYALLSERPARDNTTAYRTVQLMEWLQEHGIGALHGIVGEALKSTGSGRPDASAVTVSDIYAALHHSYPAQHKVGRELSRSEDPRLAAAGRRMVECAAHALPAFERMFEVEMAQAGGSTRQ
;
A
#
# COMPACT_ATOMS: atom_id res chain seq x y z
N MET A 1 9.38 -6.66 32.50
CA MET A 1 10.43 -7.26 31.65
C MET A 1 9.75 -7.64 30.33
N ASN A 2 10.03 -7.15 29.13
CA ASN A 2 11.21 -6.55 28.53
C ASN A 2 10.81 -5.53 27.43
N GLY A 3 11.05 -4.24 27.66
CA GLY A 3 10.84 -3.15 26.69
C GLY A 3 12.00 -2.94 25.71
N LYS A 4 12.73 -4.00 25.35
CA LYS A 4 13.93 -3.93 24.48
C LYS A 4 13.74 -4.56 23.09
N PHE A 5 12.69 -5.35 22.89
CA PHE A 5 12.40 -5.98 21.59
C PHE A 5 11.67 -5.04 20.60
N THR A 6 10.99 -4.01 21.09
CA THR A 6 10.22 -3.05 20.28
C THR A 6 11.11 -2.03 19.54
N LEU A 7 12.36 -1.86 19.95
CA LEU A 7 13.30 -0.92 19.33
C LEU A 7 14.07 -1.52 18.15
N GLY A 8 14.28 -2.85 18.13
CA GLY A 8 15.02 -3.54 17.06
C GLY A 8 14.22 -3.64 15.75
N LEU A 9 12.89 -3.75 15.84
CA LEU A 9 12.01 -3.84 14.66
C LEU A 9 11.86 -2.48 13.94
N LEU A 10 11.94 -1.37 14.69
CA LEU A 10 11.95 -0.02 14.13
C LEU A 10 13.23 0.27 13.33
N LEU A 11 14.35 -0.31 13.75
CA LEU A 11 15.65 -0.12 13.09
C LEU A 11 15.82 -0.92 11.80
N LEU A 12 14.99 -1.93 11.51
CA LEU A 12 15.10 -2.68 10.24
C LEU A 12 14.24 -2.10 9.12
N MET A 13 13.06 -1.54 9.45
CA MET A 13 12.24 -0.83 8.47
C MET A 13 12.71 0.62 8.25
N ALA A 14 13.24 1.28 9.28
CA ALA A 14 13.99 2.51 9.11
C ALA A 14 15.39 2.23 8.53
N GLY A 15 16.03 1.11 8.88
CA GLY A 15 17.38 0.75 8.42
C GLY A 15 17.46 0.44 6.93
N GLY A 16 16.44 -0.17 6.33
CA GLY A 16 16.42 -0.37 4.87
C GLY A 16 16.38 0.94 4.06
N LEU A 17 15.82 2.01 4.63
CA LEU A 17 15.74 3.34 4.02
C LEU A 17 16.89 4.28 4.47
N ILE A 18 17.41 4.11 5.68
CA ILE A 18 18.50 4.94 6.25
C ILE A 18 19.89 4.40 5.88
N TYR A 19 20.07 3.07 5.75
CA TYR A 19 21.37 2.46 5.44
C TYR A 19 21.85 2.80 4.00
N ALA A 20 20.92 3.04 3.06
CA ALA A 20 21.26 3.49 1.71
C ALA A 20 21.67 4.99 1.66
N ALA A 21 21.08 5.84 2.51
CA ALA A 21 21.37 7.27 2.54
C ALA A 21 22.69 7.60 3.27
N ALA A 22 23.01 6.89 4.35
CA ALA A 22 24.21 7.16 5.15
C ALA A 22 25.52 6.59 4.53
N HIS A 23 25.43 5.60 3.63
CA HIS A 23 26.60 5.03 2.96
C HIS A 23 26.94 5.67 1.60
N GLN A 24 26.02 6.42 0.98
CA GLN A 24 26.30 7.13 -0.27
C GLN A 24 27.14 8.41 -0.06
N GLU A 25 27.12 9.02 1.14
CA GLU A 25 27.94 10.20 1.43
C GLU A 25 29.44 9.90 1.58
N ARG A 26 29.83 8.64 1.83
CA ARG A 26 31.25 8.29 2.00
C ARG A 26 32.03 8.11 0.69
N ASP A 27 31.35 7.94 -0.44
CA ASP A 27 32.00 7.81 -1.76
C ASP A 27 31.98 9.12 -2.59
N ALA A 28 31.43 10.21 -2.05
CA ALA A 28 31.30 11.49 -2.74
C ALA A 28 32.49 12.47 -2.55
N THR A 29 33.62 12.03 -1.98
CA THR A 29 34.82 12.87 -1.78
C THR A 29 35.91 12.62 -2.83
N ARG A 30 35.57 12.62 -4.13
CA ARG A 30 36.53 13.04 -5.18
C ARG A 30 35.87 13.28 -6.53
N TRP A 31 35.23 14.43 -6.71
CA TRP A 31 35.04 14.95 -8.07
C TRP A 31 35.17 16.47 -8.12
N SER A 32 36.20 16.92 -8.83
CA SER A 32 36.47 18.33 -9.14
C SER A 32 36.13 18.55 -10.62
N GLY A 33 35.00 19.20 -10.89
CA GLY A 33 34.56 19.60 -12.23
C GLY A 33 33.84 20.95 -12.22
N PRO A 34 33.87 21.73 -13.32
CA PRO A 34 33.64 23.17 -13.28
C PRO A 34 32.17 23.57 -13.07
N ARG A 35 31.98 24.67 -12.34
CA ARG A 35 30.72 25.37 -12.09
C ARG A 35 30.08 25.86 -13.39
N ASP A 36 28.89 25.35 -13.71
CA ASP A 36 27.91 26.01 -14.60
C ASP A 36 26.48 25.82 -14.04
N GLY A 37 26.21 26.49 -12.92
CA GLY A 37 25.02 26.30 -12.06
C GLY A 37 23.70 26.90 -12.56
N HIS A 38 23.57 27.24 -13.85
CA HIS A 38 22.33 27.88 -14.37
C HIS A 38 21.63 27.08 -15.47
N ALA A 39 22.28 26.10 -16.10
CA ALA A 39 21.63 25.21 -17.07
C ALA A 39 20.89 24.03 -16.42
N GLU A 40 21.20 23.72 -15.15
CA GLU A 40 20.66 22.54 -14.44
C GLU A 40 19.22 22.77 -13.92
N HIS A 41 18.87 24.01 -13.61
CA HIS A 41 17.50 24.38 -13.21
C HIS A 41 16.48 24.26 -14.35
N ALA A 42 16.90 24.49 -15.60
CA ALA A 42 16.02 24.37 -16.77
C ALA A 42 15.87 22.91 -17.27
N ARG A 43 16.86 22.05 -16.99
CA ARG A 43 16.80 20.62 -17.37
C ARG A 43 16.00 19.75 -16.39
N MET A 44 15.76 20.20 -15.16
CA MET A 44 14.85 19.51 -14.24
C MET A 44 13.36 19.73 -14.56
N ALA A 45 13.03 20.67 -15.45
CA ALA A 45 11.64 20.95 -15.85
C ALA A 45 11.12 20.04 -16.98
N HIS A 46 11.99 19.30 -17.68
CA HIS A 46 11.59 18.47 -18.83
C HIS A 46 12.39 17.18 -18.94
N ALA A 47 11.96 16.14 -18.21
CA ALA A 47 11.96 14.75 -18.70
C ALA A 47 11.20 13.83 -17.73
N SER A 48 9.96 13.51 -18.08
CA SER A 48 9.13 12.48 -17.44
C SER A 48 9.85 11.13 -17.41
N ARG A 49 10.45 10.78 -16.26
CA ARG A 49 10.90 9.43 -15.92
C ARG A 49 10.17 9.00 -14.66
N HIS A 50 9.13 8.19 -14.87
CA HIS A 50 8.15 7.71 -13.87
C HIS A 50 7.21 8.80 -13.34
N GLY A 51 5.95 8.43 -13.15
CA GLY A 51 4.80 9.34 -12.97
C GLY A 51 5.11 10.54 -12.07
N ASP A 52 4.89 11.74 -12.62
CA ASP A 52 5.00 12.96 -11.85
C ASP A 52 4.02 12.91 -10.67
N MET A 53 4.57 12.83 -9.45
CA MET A 53 3.82 12.82 -8.19
C MET A 53 3.68 14.22 -7.59
N SER A 54 3.86 15.28 -8.40
CA SER A 54 3.65 16.68 -8.00
C SER A 54 2.27 16.95 -7.42
N TRP A 55 1.26 16.14 -7.79
CA TRP A 55 -0.09 16.19 -7.23
C TRP A 55 -0.17 15.83 -5.73
N LEU A 56 0.88 15.24 -5.15
CA LEU A 56 1.04 15.07 -3.69
C LEU A 56 1.56 16.35 -2.99
N GLY A 57 1.68 17.46 -3.73
CA GLY A 57 2.19 18.74 -3.23
C GLY A 57 3.67 18.96 -3.58
N PRO A 58 4.29 20.01 -3.04
CA PRO A 58 5.69 20.32 -3.34
C PRO A 58 6.63 19.24 -2.77
N ALA A 59 7.57 18.76 -3.59
CA ALA A 59 8.68 17.95 -3.09
C ALA A 59 9.61 18.87 -2.30
N ARG A 60 9.77 18.61 -1.00
CA ARG A 60 10.78 19.27 -0.18
C ARG A 60 11.98 18.35 -0.05
N ARG A 61 13.18 18.93 -0.08
CA ARG A 61 14.36 18.23 0.43
C ARG A 61 14.18 18.15 1.93
N ILE A 62 13.82 16.99 2.41
CA ILE A 62 13.80 16.68 3.84
C ILE A 62 15.01 15.82 4.17
N ASP A 63 15.52 15.96 5.39
CA ASP A 63 16.55 15.06 5.90
C ASP A 63 15.95 13.71 6.31
N GLY A 64 16.83 12.75 6.61
CA GLY A 64 16.42 11.40 7.00
C GLY A 64 15.65 11.35 8.32
N ASP A 65 15.91 12.30 9.24
CA ASP A 65 15.29 12.33 10.56
C ASP A 65 13.83 12.77 10.46
N GLU A 66 13.54 13.81 9.67
CA GLU A 66 12.18 14.24 9.37
C GLU A 66 11.38 13.12 8.69
N LEU A 67 11.97 12.42 7.72
CA LEU A 67 11.32 11.30 7.03
C LEU A 67 10.96 10.17 8.01
N ALA A 68 11.91 9.83 8.90
CA ALA A 68 11.71 8.81 9.92
C ALA A 68 10.62 9.22 10.92
N GLN A 69 10.62 10.48 11.36
CA GLN A 69 9.60 11.00 12.29
C GLN A 69 8.19 10.93 11.69
N ARG A 70 8.02 11.34 10.43
CA ARG A 70 6.73 11.29 9.73
C ARG A 70 6.23 9.87 9.56
N THR A 71 7.12 8.97 9.12
CA THR A 71 6.81 7.54 9.01
C THR A 71 6.38 6.97 10.36
N GLN A 72 7.14 7.27 11.42
CA GLN A 72 6.83 6.82 12.78
C GLN A 72 5.49 7.35 13.29
N SER A 73 5.14 8.59 12.95
CA SER A 73 3.83 9.18 13.27
C SER A 73 2.69 8.37 12.63
N VAL A 74 2.78 8.06 11.34
CA VAL A 74 1.76 7.24 10.67
C VAL A 74 1.71 5.83 11.28
N MET A 75 2.85 5.17 11.46
CA MET A 75 2.91 3.84 12.08
C MET A 75 2.33 3.81 13.50
N SER A 76 2.41 4.92 14.23
CA SER A 76 1.80 5.04 15.56
C SER A 76 0.28 5.17 15.47
N LYS A 77 -0.23 5.92 14.48
CA LYS A 77 -1.67 5.99 14.20
C LYS A 77 -2.25 4.63 13.78
N LEU A 78 -1.60 3.93 12.84
CA LEU A 78 -2.02 2.58 12.42
C LEU A 78 -2.09 1.59 13.59
N ARG A 79 -1.16 1.69 14.56
CA ARG A 79 -1.23 0.85 15.77
C ARG A 79 -2.39 1.22 16.69
N GLN A 80 -2.73 2.50 16.81
CA GLN A 80 -3.90 2.94 17.57
C GLN A 80 -5.18 2.45 16.91
N ASP A 81 -5.27 2.57 15.60
CA ASP A 81 -6.38 2.08 14.77
C ASP A 81 -6.62 0.58 14.97
N MET A 82 -5.56 -0.24 14.92
CA MET A 82 -5.65 -1.67 15.18
C MET A 82 -6.01 -2.02 16.62
N ALA A 83 -5.64 -1.18 17.60
CA ALA A 83 -5.97 -1.41 19.01
C ALA A 83 -7.45 -1.13 19.32
N ALA A 84 -8.13 -0.31 18.52
CA ALA A 84 -9.52 0.08 18.69
C ALA A 84 -10.52 -1.00 18.21
N ALA A 85 -10.26 -2.27 18.56
CA ALA A 85 -10.95 -3.50 18.12
C ALA A 85 -12.37 -3.26 17.54
N GLN A 86 -12.55 -3.60 16.26
CA GLN A 86 -13.82 -3.45 15.55
C GLN A 86 -14.49 -4.80 15.34
N ASP A 87 -15.81 -4.86 15.54
CA ASP A 87 -16.62 -6.06 15.34
C ASP A 87 -16.86 -6.29 13.82
N PRO A 88 -16.30 -7.36 13.23
CA PRO A 88 -16.50 -7.64 11.81
C PRO A 88 -17.96 -7.97 11.45
N ALA A 89 -18.81 -8.32 12.42
CA ALA A 89 -20.24 -8.52 12.18
C ALA A 89 -20.94 -7.22 11.71
N GLY A 90 -20.41 -6.06 12.08
CA GLY A 90 -20.88 -4.73 11.68
C GLY A 90 -20.49 -4.28 10.27
N PHE A 91 -19.93 -5.18 9.44
CA PHE A 91 -19.51 -4.84 8.09
C PHE A 91 -20.66 -4.33 7.21
N GLU A 92 -20.41 -3.16 6.59
CA GLU A 92 -21.22 -2.53 5.56
C GLU A 92 -20.45 -2.48 4.23
N CYS A 93 -21.08 -2.95 3.16
CA CYS A 93 -20.49 -2.84 1.82
C CYS A 93 -20.61 -1.40 1.31
N ARG A 94 -19.54 -0.90 0.68
CA ARG A 94 -19.53 0.37 -0.07
C ARG A 94 -18.81 0.17 -1.39
N HIS A 95 -19.45 0.61 -2.47
CA HIS A 95 -18.82 0.69 -3.78
C HIS A 95 -17.75 1.79 -3.81
N PRO A 96 -16.77 1.72 -4.74
CA PRO A 96 -15.67 2.67 -4.75
C PRO A 96 -16.09 4.14 -4.80
N ALA A 97 -17.18 4.45 -5.52
CA ALA A 97 -17.72 5.81 -5.63
C ALA A 97 -18.41 6.32 -4.35
N GLU A 98 -18.82 5.42 -3.44
CA GLU A 98 -19.41 5.76 -2.15
C GLU A 98 -18.36 6.06 -1.08
N VAL A 99 -17.13 5.57 -1.28
CA VAL A 99 -15.97 5.82 -0.40
C VAL A 99 -15.31 7.15 -0.72
N GLY A 100 -15.16 7.46 -2.01
CA GLY A 100 -14.55 8.71 -2.44
C GLY A 100 -14.49 8.87 -3.97
N PRO A 101 -13.86 9.94 -4.47
CA PRO A 101 -13.76 10.19 -5.90
C PRO A 101 -13.04 9.06 -6.64
N VAL A 102 -13.60 8.64 -7.77
CA VAL A 102 -13.04 7.58 -8.64
C VAL A 102 -12.98 7.97 -10.13
N PRO A 103 -12.42 9.14 -10.48
CA PRO A 103 -12.19 9.48 -11.89
C PRO A 103 -11.27 8.46 -12.55
N SER A 104 -11.47 8.18 -13.84
CA SER A 104 -10.65 7.21 -14.59
C SER A 104 -10.58 5.82 -13.93
N LEU A 105 -11.72 5.32 -13.40
CA LEU A 105 -11.79 4.02 -12.73
C LEU A 105 -11.46 2.85 -13.67
N ASP A 106 -11.72 3.00 -14.97
CA ASP A 106 -11.32 2.09 -16.04
C ASP A 106 -9.79 1.87 -16.10
N ALA A 107 -9.00 2.91 -15.81
CA ALA A 107 -7.55 2.79 -15.73
C ALA A 107 -7.12 1.90 -14.57
N VAL A 108 -7.84 1.94 -13.45
CA VAL A 108 -7.58 1.10 -12.29
C VAL A 108 -8.02 -0.35 -12.56
N ASP A 109 -9.18 -0.55 -13.18
CA ASP A 109 -9.65 -1.88 -13.58
C ASP A 109 -8.65 -2.55 -14.55
N ALA A 110 -8.22 -1.84 -15.59
CA ALA A 110 -7.24 -2.35 -16.55
C ALA A 110 -5.88 -2.64 -15.89
N TRP A 111 -5.45 -1.81 -14.95
CA TRP A 111 -4.23 -2.05 -14.17
C TRP A 111 -4.32 -3.34 -13.35
N LEU A 112 -5.40 -3.50 -12.57
CA LEU A 112 -5.63 -4.66 -11.71
C LEU A 112 -5.83 -5.94 -12.52
N GLY A 113 -6.62 -5.88 -13.59
CA GLY A 113 -6.91 -7.01 -14.47
C GLY A 113 -5.70 -7.50 -15.27
N GLY A 114 -4.68 -6.66 -15.43
CA GLY A 114 -3.42 -7.01 -16.07
C GLY A 114 -2.34 -7.54 -15.13
N LEU A 115 -2.58 -7.68 -13.83
CA LEU A 115 -1.57 -8.15 -12.89
C LEU A 115 -1.19 -9.63 -13.15
N PRO A 116 0.09 -10.01 -12.97
CA PRO A 116 1.22 -9.16 -12.57
C PRO A 116 1.87 -8.40 -13.75
N ALA A 117 1.50 -8.69 -15.00
CA ALA A 117 2.14 -8.13 -16.20
C ALA A 117 2.04 -6.61 -16.30
N SER A 118 0.95 -6.01 -15.80
CA SER A 118 0.73 -4.56 -15.78
C SER A 118 1.85 -3.79 -15.08
N ARG A 119 2.56 -4.42 -14.12
CA ARG A 119 3.73 -3.85 -13.43
C ARG A 119 4.88 -3.46 -14.37
N HIS A 120 4.93 -4.08 -15.54
CA HIS A 120 5.95 -3.83 -16.57
C HIS A 120 5.39 -3.06 -17.78
N ASP A 121 4.08 -2.84 -17.84
CA ASP A 121 3.43 -2.08 -18.89
C ASP A 121 3.48 -0.58 -18.59
N ARG A 122 4.26 0.17 -19.39
CA ARG A 122 4.43 1.61 -19.20
C ARG A 122 3.14 2.40 -19.44
N LYS A 123 2.24 1.92 -20.31
CA LYS A 123 0.97 2.60 -20.61
C LYS A 123 0.01 2.44 -19.45
N LEU A 124 -0.17 1.21 -18.95
CA LEU A 124 -1.04 0.95 -17.79
C LEU A 124 -0.52 1.69 -16.55
N MET A 125 0.79 1.66 -16.31
CA MET A 125 1.39 2.42 -15.22
C MET A 125 1.13 3.93 -15.36
N ARG A 126 1.36 4.55 -16.53
CA ARG A 126 1.06 5.99 -16.73
C ARG A 126 -0.41 6.32 -16.49
N ASN A 127 -1.33 5.48 -16.96
CA ASN A 127 -2.76 5.69 -16.76
C ASN A 127 -3.14 5.60 -15.27
N LEU A 128 -2.54 4.68 -14.52
CA LEU A 128 -2.74 4.57 -13.08
C LEU A 128 -2.28 5.85 -12.35
N TYR A 129 -1.06 6.34 -12.65
CA TYR A 129 -0.56 7.58 -12.05
C TYR A 129 -1.43 8.79 -12.42
N ARG A 130 -1.97 8.86 -13.64
CA ARG A 130 -2.90 9.91 -14.05
C ARG A 130 -4.20 9.84 -13.25
N ALA A 131 -4.81 8.66 -13.12
CA ALA A 131 -6.02 8.49 -12.31
C ALA A 131 -5.78 8.90 -10.84
N ALA A 132 -4.62 8.55 -10.27
CA ALA A 132 -4.23 8.97 -8.92
C ALA A 132 -4.10 10.50 -8.80
N ALA A 133 -3.51 11.15 -9.81
CA ALA A 133 -3.39 12.61 -9.89
C ALA A 133 -4.74 13.30 -10.00
N GLU A 134 -5.70 12.70 -10.72
CA GLU A 134 -7.08 13.19 -10.85
C GLU A 134 -7.90 13.02 -9.55
N GLY A 135 -7.36 12.34 -8.53
CA GLY A 135 -8.02 12.16 -7.24
C GLY A 135 -8.65 10.79 -7.02
N ASN A 136 -8.41 9.82 -7.92
CA ASN A 136 -8.91 8.46 -7.72
C ASN A 136 -8.22 7.80 -6.51
N TRP A 137 -8.97 7.59 -5.44
CA TRP A 137 -8.44 7.06 -4.18
C TRP A 137 -7.91 5.62 -4.35
N LEU A 138 -8.57 4.81 -5.18
CA LEU A 138 -8.16 3.43 -5.43
C LEU A 138 -6.87 3.40 -6.25
N ALA A 139 -6.73 4.30 -7.23
CA ALA A 139 -5.48 4.48 -7.96
C ALA A 139 -4.33 4.90 -7.02
N ARG A 140 -4.59 5.82 -6.08
CA ARG A 140 -3.62 6.24 -5.05
C ARG A 140 -3.18 5.05 -4.18
N ALA A 141 -4.11 4.21 -3.74
CA ALA A 141 -3.78 2.99 -3.01
C ALA A 141 -2.91 2.03 -3.83
N GLN A 142 -3.18 1.85 -5.12
CA GLN A 142 -2.37 1.01 -6.01
C GLN A 142 -0.98 1.59 -6.29
N VAL A 143 -0.86 2.93 -6.44
CA VAL A 143 0.44 3.59 -6.56
C VAL A 143 1.26 3.39 -5.29
N TYR A 144 0.62 3.47 -4.10
CA TYR A 144 1.30 3.18 -2.84
C TYR A 144 1.80 1.74 -2.78
N ALA A 145 0.94 0.77 -3.12
CA ALA A 145 1.33 -0.63 -3.17
C ALA A 145 2.56 -0.85 -4.06
N LEU A 146 2.55 -0.28 -5.28
CA LEU A 146 3.68 -0.37 -6.21
C LEU A 146 4.97 0.22 -5.64
N LEU A 147 4.88 1.36 -4.93
CA LEU A 147 6.04 2.02 -4.33
C LEU A 147 6.55 1.28 -3.07
N SER A 148 5.66 0.63 -2.31
CA SER A 148 6.00 -0.08 -1.07
C SER A 148 6.74 -1.41 -1.29
N GLU A 149 6.62 -1.99 -2.48
CA GLU A 149 7.24 -3.29 -2.80
C GLU A 149 8.75 -3.24 -2.98
N ARG A 150 9.33 -2.04 -3.13
CA ARG A 150 10.76 -1.88 -3.38
C ARG A 150 11.31 -0.72 -2.55
N PRO A 151 12.58 -0.82 -2.09
CA PRO A 151 13.24 0.32 -1.49
C PRO A 151 13.19 1.54 -2.43
N ALA A 152 12.96 2.71 -1.85
CA ALA A 152 13.00 3.96 -2.59
C ALA A 152 14.39 4.15 -3.22
N ARG A 153 14.43 4.61 -4.47
CA ARG A 153 15.69 4.83 -5.21
C ARG A 153 16.43 6.10 -4.80
N ASP A 154 15.69 7.05 -4.23
CA ASP A 154 16.18 8.35 -3.81
C ASP A 154 15.26 8.94 -2.72
N ASN A 155 15.75 9.98 -2.03
CA ASN A 155 15.01 10.65 -0.95
C ASN A 155 13.69 11.26 -1.44
N THR A 156 13.61 11.66 -2.71
CA THR A 156 12.37 12.23 -3.28
C THR A 156 11.29 11.15 -3.37
N THR A 157 11.65 9.97 -3.86
CA THR A 157 10.76 8.81 -3.95
C THR A 157 10.31 8.38 -2.55
N ALA A 158 11.25 8.32 -1.59
CA ALA A 158 10.92 7.99 -0.20
C ALA A 158 9.92 9.00 0.40
N TYR A 159 10.16 10.30 0.18
CA TYR A 159 9.26 11.38 0.60
C TYR A 159 7.86 11.22 -0.01
N ARG A 160 7.77 10.96 -1.32
CA ARG A 160 6.50 10.78 -2.01
C ARG A 160 5.74 9.56 -1.51
N THR A 161 6.43 8.46 -1.23
CA THR A 161 5.81 7.27 -0.62
C THR A 161 5.23 7.60 0.76
N VAL A 162 5.95 8.37 1.59
CA VAL A 162 5.45 8.80 2.91
C VAL A 162 4.27 9.74 2.79
N GLN A 163 4.28 10.70 1.87
CA GLN A 163 3.12 11.58 1.62
C GLN A 163 1.88 10.80 1.21
N LEU A 164 2.05 9.78 0.38
CA LEU A 164 0.94 8.93 -0.05
C LEU A 164 0.43 8.05 1.10
N MET A 165 1.34 7.56 1.95
CA MET A 165 1.00 6.84 3.18
C MET A 165 0.22 7.71 4.17
N GLU A 166 0.65 8.96 4.39
CA GLU A 166 -0.09 9.93 5.22
C GLU A 166 -1.46 10.22 4.64
N TRP A 167 -1.55 10.45 3.33
CA TRP A 167 -2.82 10.71 2.66
C TRP A 167 -3.80 9.55 2.83
N LEU A 168 -3.35 8.31 2.59
CA LEU A 168 -4.17 7.12 2.79
C LEU A 168 -4.64 6.98 4.23
N GLN A 169 -3.79 7.34 5.19
CA GLN A 169 -4.18 7.31 6.59
C GLN A 169 -5.20 8.40 6.94
N GLU A 170 -4.99 9.63 6.50
CA GLU A 170 -5.91 10.74 6.75
C GLU A 170 -7.31 10.50 6.18
N HIS A 171 -7.40 9.70 5.10
CA HIS A 171 -8.66 9.35 4.45
C HIS A 171 -9.23 8.00 4.92
N GLY A 172 -8.63 7.36 5.93
CA GLY A 172 -9.11 6.08 6.47
C GLY A 172 -9.12 4.95 5.44
N ILE A 173 -8.18 4.95 4.48
CA ILE A 173 -8.14 3.93 3.43
C ILE A 173 -7.39 2.69 3.97
N GLY A 174 -8.15 1.66 4.29
CA GLY A 174 -7.70 0.40 4.88
C GLY A 174 -6.71 -0.39 4.02
N ALA A 175 -6.56 -0.07 2.73
CA ALA A 175 -5.50 -0.66 1.89
C ALA A 175 -4.11 -0.44 2.52
N LEU A 176 -3.89 0.71 3.18
CA LEU A 176 -2.66 0.98 3.93
C LEU A 176 -2.42 -0.04 5.04
N HIS A 177 -3.46 -0.37 5.82
CA HIS A 177 -3.38 -1.36 6.89
C HIS A 177 -3.04 -2.74 6.33
N GLY A 178 -3.71 -3.16 5.25
CA GLY A 178 -3.41 -4.46 4.61
C GLY A 178 -1.96 -4.57 4.13
N ILE A 179 -1.45 -3.53 3.45
CA ILE A 179 -0.07 -3.50 2.93
C ILE A 179 0.96 -3.52 4.07
N VAL A 180 0.79 -2.66 5.07
CA VAL A 180 1.70 -2.60 6.22
C VAL A 180 1.64 -3.87 7.06
N GLY A 181 0.44 -4.43 7.27
CA GLY A 181 0.24 -5.68 8.00
C GLY A 181 0.95 -6.85 7.33
N GLU A 182 0.88 -6.96 6.00
CA GLU A 182 1.58 -7.99 5.24
C GLU A 182 3.10 -7.81 5.29
N ALA A 183 3.59 -6.57 5.19
CA ALA A 183 5.01 -6.27 5.36
C ALA A 183 5.52 -6.65 6.76
N LEU A 184 4.72 -6.46 7.82
CA LEU A 184 5.09 -6.87 9.17
C LEU A 184 5.12 -8.40 9.33
N LYS A 185 4.18 -9.13 8.71
CA LYS A 185 4.19 -10.60 8.70
C LYS A 185 5.45 -11.16 8.04
N SER A 186 5.86 -10.61 6.92
CA SER A 186 7.03 -11.09 6.17
C SER A 186 8.37 -10.84 6.89
N THR A 187 8.42 -9.93 7.86
CA THR A 187 9.59 -9.67 8.72
C THR A 187 9.68 -10.55 9.96
N GLY A 188 8.63 -11.33 10.28
CA GLY A 188 8.64 -12.25 11.42
C GLY A 188 9.49 -13.50 11.17
N SER A 189 10.20 -13.98 12.19
CA SER A 189 11.10 -15.15 12.11
C SER A 189 10.39 -16.52 12.06
N GLY A 190 9.08 -16.55 11.86
CA GLY A 190 8.29 -17.77 11.70
C GLY A 190 7.66 -17.80 10.32
N ARG A 191 7.53 -18.99 9.71
CA ARG A 191 6.82 -19.15 8.44
C ARG A 191 5.37 -18.71 8.65
N PRO A 192 4.95 -17.52 8.17
CA PRO A 192 3.61 -17.04 8.43
C PRO A 192 2.64 -18.00 7.76
N ASP A 193 1.59 -18.40 8.47
CA ASP A 193 0.45 -18.98 7.78
C ASP A 193 -0.13 -17.89 6.87
N ALA A 194 0.09 -18.02 5.57
CA ALA A 194 -0.36 -17.05 4.57
C ALA A 194 -1.89 -16.86 4.61
N SER A 195 -2.64 -17.84 5.16
CA SER A 195 -4.09 -17.76 5.34
C SER A 195 -4.55 -17.12 6.66
N ALA A 196 -3.67 -16.89 7.63
CA ALA A 196 -4.09 -16.33 8.91
C ALA A 196 -4.54 -14.86 8.77
N VAL A 197 -5.82 -14.62 9.09
CA VAL A 197 -6.42 -13.30 9.23
C VAL A 197 -5.89 -12.63 10.49
N THR A 198 -5.32 -11.43 10.35
CA THR A 198 -4.89 -10.61 11.49
C THR A 198 -5.87 -9.48 11.80
N VAL A 199 -5.67 -8.84 12.95
CA VAL A 199 -6.37 -7.60 13.30
C VAL A 199 -6.17 -6.51 12.23
N SER A 200 -5.00 -6.47 11.61
CA SER A 200 -4.71 -5.55 10.50
C SER A 200 -5.54 -5.89 9.26
N ASP A 201 -5.71 -7.18 8.92
CA ASP A 201 -6.58 -7.61 7.83
C ASP A 201 -8.05 -7.25 8.13
N ILE A 202 -8.53 -7.46 9.37
CA ILE A 202 -9.90 -7.10 9.79
C ILE A 202 -10.13 -5.60 9.69
N TYR A 203 -9.21 -4.79 10.21
CA TYR A 203 -9.30 -3.33 10.09
C TYR A 203 -9.33 -2.91 8.62
N ALA A 204 -8.41 -3.45 7.80
CA ALA A 204 -8.38 -3.15 6.37
C ALA A 204 -9.71 -3.50 5.67
N ALA A 205 -10.30 -4.65 5.99
CA ALA A 205 -11.57 -5.09 5.41
C ALA A 205 -12.73 -4.13 5.74
N LEU A 206 -12.80 -3.69 6.99
CA LEU A 206 -13.82 -2.75 7.45
C LEU A 206 -13.62 -1.33 6.89
N HIS A 207 -12.39 -0.99 6.50
CA HIS A 207 -11.99 0.32 5.99
C HIS A 207 -11.70 0.28 4.48
N HIS A 208 -12.60 -0.30 3.70
CA HIS A 208 -12.61 -0.18 2.23
C HIS A 208 -11.40 -0.80 1.48
N SER A 209 -10.72 -1.79 2.06
CA SER A 209 -9.77 -2.63 1.32
C SER A 209 -10.47 -3.86 0.75
N TYR A 210 -10.86 -3.83 -0.53
CA TYR A 210 -11.52 -4.96 -1.19
C TYR A 210 -10.69 -6.27 -1.16
N PRO A 211 -9.36 -6.26 -1.36
CA PRO A 211 -8.55 -7.47 -1.16
C PRO A 211 -8.63 -8.03 0.27
N ALA A 212 -8.64 -7.15 1.28
CA ALA A 212 -8.79 -7.60 2.67
C ALA A 212 -10.22 -8.08 2.97
N GLN A 213 -11.24 -7.44 2.40
CA GLN A 213 -12.64 -7.92 2.49
C GLN A 213 -12.78 -9.32 1.93
N HIS A 214 -12.21 -9.61 0.76
CA HIS A 214 -12.23 -10.97 0.21
C HIS A 214 -11.54 -11.97 1.16
N LYS A 215 -10.32 -11.65 1.61
CA LYS A 215 -9.53 -12.51 2.51
C LYS A 215 -10.24 -12.79 3.84
N VAL A 216 -10.63 -11.74 4.56
CA VAL A 216 -11.33 -11.83 5.85
C VAL A 216 -12.70 -12.48 5.66
N GLY A 217 -13.41 -12.11 4.60
CA GLY A 217 -14.72 -12.63 4.29
C GLY A 217 -14.73 -14.14 4.07
N ARG A 218 -13.74 -14.67 3.36
CA ARG A 218 -13.57 -16.12 3.18
C ARG A 218 -13.37 -16.85 4.50
N GLU A 219 -12.61 -16.27 5.42
CA GLU A 219 -12.37 -16.87 6.72
C GLU A 219 -13.62 -16.83 7.60
N LEU A 220 -14.25 -15.65 7.72
CA LEU A 220 -15.47 -15.48 8.51
C LEU A 220 -16.64 -16.31 7.99
N SER A 221 -16.73 -16.54 6.67
CA SER A 221 -17.78 -17.37 6.06
C SER A 221 -17.79 -18.82 6.56
N ARG A 222 -16.68 -19.30 7.14
CA ARG A 222 -16.54 -20.64 7.72
C ARG A 222 -16.83 -20.68 9.23
N SER A 223 -17.12 -19.53 9.84
CA SER A 223 -17.41 -19.44 11.27
C SER A 223 -18.66 -20.24 11.64
N GLU A 224 -18.65 -20.85 12.82
CA GLU A 224 -19.84 -21.45 13.43
C GLU A 224 -20.85 -20.40 13.91
N ASP A 225 -20.42 -19.14 14.13
CA ASP A 225 -21.32 -18.03 14.43
C ASP A 225 -22.05 -17.58 13.15
N PRO A 226 -23.39 -17.71 13.07
CA PRO A 226 -24.15 -17.32 11.89
C PRO A 226 -24.01 -15.84 11.50
N ARG A 227 -23.80 -14.95 12.47
CA ARG A 227 -23.62 -13.51 12.22
C ARG A 227 -22.30 -13.24 11.52
N LEU A 228 -21.22 -13.87 11.99
CA LEU A 228 -19.90 -13.76 11.38
C LEU A 228 -19.88 -14.43 10.00
N ALA A 229 -20.50 -15.60 9.85
CA ALA A 229 -20.63 -16.26 8.56
C ALA A 229 -21.39 -15.41 7.54
N ALA A 230 -22.48 -14.75 7.96
CA ALA A 230 -23.23 -13.83 7.11
C ALA A 230 -22.42 -12.58 6.74
N ALA A 231 -21.69 -11.98 7.68
CA ALA A 231 -20.79 -10.86 7.39
C ALA A 231 -19.69 -11.27 6.42
N GLY A 232 -19.10 -12.46 6.60
CA GLY A 232 -18.08 -12.99 5.72
C GLY A 232 -18.55 -13.12 4.27
N ARG A 233 -19.75 -13.65 4.05
CA ARG A 233 -20.35 -13.75 2.70
C ARG A 233 -20.55 -12.37 2.07
N ARG A 234 -21.06 -11.40 2.84
CA ARG A 234 -21.21 -10.01 2.36
C ARG A 234 -19.88 -9.38 1.98
N MET A 235 -18.81 -9.63 2.74
CA MET A 235 -17.48 -9.11 2.44
C MET A 235 -16.93 -9.69 1.12
N VAL A 236 -17.07 -11.00 0.90
CA VAL A 236 -16.64 -11.65 -0.36
C VAL A 236 -17.41 -11.09 -1.54
N GLU A 237 -18.74 -10.99 -1.43
CA GLU A 237 -19.60 -10.45 -2.47
C GLU A 237 -19.29 -8.98 -2.77
N CYS A 238 -19.11 -8.16 -1.73
CA CYS A 238 -18.74 -6.75 -1.88
C CYS A 238 -17.41 -6.58 -2.61
N ALA A 239 -16.41 -7.38 -2.23
CA ALA A 239 -15.09 -7.33 -2.83
C ALA A 239 -15.12 -7.72 -4.31
N ALA A 240 -15.85 -8.77 -4.67
CA ALA A 240 -15.97 -9.22 -6.06
C ALA A 240 -16.68 -8.17 -6.95
N HIS A 241 -17.74 -7.53 -6.43
CA HIS A 241 -18.52 -6.54 -7.19
C HIS A 241 -17.95 -5.11 -7.14
N ALA A 242 -16.81 -4.89 -6.46
CA ALA A 242 -16.20 -3.58 -6.42
C ALA A 242 -15.63 -3.15 -7.78
N LEU A 243 -15.03 -4.09 -8.53
CA LEU A 243 -14.55 -3.91 -9.90
C LEU A 243 -14.55 -5.23 -10.67
N PRO A 244 -14.78 -5.23 -11.99
CA PRO A 244 -14.63 -6.43 -12.82
C PRO A 244 -13.29 -7.14 -12.67
N ALA A 245 -12.20 -6.40 -12.47
CA ALA A 245 -10.88 -6.98 -12.23
C ALA A 245 -10.79 -7.76 -10.91
N PHE A 246 -11.52 -7.36 -9.87
CA PHE A 246 -11.54 -8.08 -8.60
C PHE A 246 -12.32 -9.38 -8.71
N GLU A 247 -13.48 -9.38 -9.35
CA GLU A 247 -14.23 -10.60 -9.67
C GLU A 247 -13.32 -11.65 -10.33
N ARG A 248 -12.67 -11.30 -11.45
CA ARG A 248 -11.75 -12.20 -12.16
C ARG A 248 -10.60 -12.67 -11.28
N MET A 249 -10.02 -11.79 -10.48
CA MET A 249 -8.88 -12.11 -9.61
C MET A 249 -9.27 -13.14 -8.53
N PHE A 250 -10.43 -12.96 -7.91
CA PHE A 250 -10.90 -13.81 -6.83
C PHE A 250 -11.46 -15.15 -7.32
N GLU A 251 -12.08 -15.19 -8.50
CA GLU A 251 -12.47 -16.45 -9.15
C GLU A 251 -11.27 -17.36 -9.42
N VAL A 252 -10.16 -16.79 -9.92
CA VAL A 252 -8.92 -17.54 -10.17
C VAL A 252 -8.33 -18.08 -8.86
N GLU A 253 -8.32 -17.28 -7.79
CA GLU A 253 -7.87 -17.70 -6.47
C GLU A 253 -8.68 -18.90 -5.95
N MET A 254 -10.01 -18.84 -6.11
CA MET A 254 -10.91 -19.94 -5.71
C MET A 254 -10.66 -21.22 -6.52
N ALA A 255 -10.48 -21.11 -7.83
CA ALA A 255 -10.19 -22.26 -8.69
C ALA A 255 -8.87 -22.94 -8.29
N GLN A 256 -7.84 -22.16 -7.94
CA GLN A 256 -6.55 -22.68 -7.49
C GLN A 256 -6.63 -23.33 -6.10
N ALA A 257 -7.40 -22.75 -5.17
CA ALA A 257 -7.60 -23.31 -3.84
C ALA A 257 -8.35 -24.66 -3.86
N GLY A 258 -9.32 -24.83 -4.78
CA GLY A 258 -10.07 -26.09 -4.95
C GLY A 258 -9.30 -27.21 -5.67
N GLY A 259 -8.24 -26.88 -6.42
CA GLY A 259 -7.38 -27.86 -7.10
C GLY A 259 -6.34 -28.53 -6.19
N SER A 260 -6.07 -27.96 -5.01
CA SER A 260 -5.01 -28.43 -4.10
C SER A 260 -5.44 -29.57 -3.17
N THR A 261 -6.69 -30.04 -3.22
CA THR A 261 -7.24 -31.09 -2.33
C THR A 261 -7.26 -32.50 -2.94
N ARG A 262 -6.56 -32.73 -4.06
CA ARG A 262 -6.39 -34.06 -4.66
C ARG A 262 -4.91 -34.39 -4.91
N GLN A 263 -4.15 -34.66 -3.85
CA GLN A 263 -2.97 -35.52 -3.88
C GLN A 263 -2.90 -36.34 -2.59
#